data_AF-A0A1R3WKZ1-F1
#
_entry.id   AF-A0A1R3WKZ1-F1
#
_cell.length_a   1.000
_cell.length_b   1.000
_cell.length_c   1.000
_cell.angle_alpha   90.00
_cell.angle_beta   90.00
_cell.angle_gamma   90.00
#
_symmetry.space_group_name_H-M   'P 1'
#
loop_
_entity.id
_entity.type
_entity.pdbx_description
1 polymer ?
#
loop_
_entity_poly.entity_id
_entity_poly.type
_entity_poly.pdbx_seq_one_letter_code
_entity_poly.pdbx_strand_id
1 'polypeptide(L)' 'MAEDRAVPRFERLYALLFIPTAGAVAINLFMLALIARAFGWPSLSPNMTLLLSVPIALPVNWVATRWIRGLIRKAEETR' A
#
# COMPACT_ATOMS: atom_id res chain seq x y z
N MET A 1 20.93 24.49 -11.92
CA MET A 1 19.84 23.70 -12.52
C MET A 1 18.95 23.23 -11.38
N ALA A 2 17.89 23.97 -11.06
CA ALA A 2 16.87 23.45 -10.18
C ALA A 2 16.12 22.37 -10.97
N GLU A 3 16.23 21.12 -10.54
CA GLU A 3 15.47 20.03 -11.13
C GLU A 3 13.98 20.36 -10.92
N ASP A 4 13.31 20.71 -12.01
CA ASP A 4 11.85 20.84 -12.07
C ASP A 4 11.27 19.45 -11.83
N ARG A 5 11.20 19.05 -10.56
CA ARG A 5 10.69 17.74 -10.16
C ARG A 5 9.17 17.78 -10.27
N ALA A 6 8.69 17.69 -11.50
CA ALA A 6 7.28 17.54 -11.80
C ALA A 6 6.69 16.35 -11.03
N VAL A 7 5.45 16.51 -10.54
CA VAL A 7 4.68 15.44 -9.89
C VAL A 7 4.85 14.12 -10.65
N PRO A 8 5.29 13.03 -9.99
CA PRO A 8 5.53 11.77 -10.67
C PRO A 8 4.26 11.24 -11.34
N ARG A 9 4.44 10.63 -12.52
CA ARG A 9 3.37 9.93 -13.23
C ARG A 9 2.75 8.86 -12.34
N PHE A 10 1.42 8.72 -12.40
CA PHE A 10 0.66 7.82 -11.53
C PHE A 10 1.16 6.38 -11.64
N GLU A 11 1.47 5.89 -12.83
CA GLU A 11 1.87 4.50 -13.07
C GLU A 11 3.25 4.21 -12.48
N ARG A 12 4.18 5.17 -12.59
CA ARG A 12 5.52 5.05 -11.99
C ARG A 12 5.44 5.04 -10.47
N LEU A 13 4.63 5.94 -9.90
CA LEU A 13 4.41 5.99 -8.46
C LEU A 13 3.70 4.73 -7.96
N TYR A 14 2.69 4.25 -8.70
CA TYR A 14 1.98 3.01 -8.39
C TYR A 14 2.92 1.81 -8.37
N ALA A 15 3.75 1.65 -9.41
CA ALA A 15 4.73 0.56 -9.48
C ALA A 15 5.74 0.63 -8.33
N LEU A 16 6.24 1.83 -8.01
CA LEU A 16 7.17 2.06 -6.90
C LEU A 16 6.54 1.71 -5.54
N LEU A 17 5.29 2.10 -5.34
CA LEU A 17 4.58 1.88 -4.07
C LEU A 17 4.04 0.46 -3.91
N PHE A 18 3.99 -0.35 -4.98
CA PHE A 18 3.36 -1.66 -4.93
C PHE A 18 4.03 -2.59 -3.91
N ILE A 19 5.35 -2.72 -3.93
CA ILE A 19 6.09 -3.61 -3.02
C ILE A 19 5.86 -3.23 -1.54
N PRO A 20 6.13 -1.98 -1.09
CA PRO A 20 5.90 -1.62 0.31
C PRO A 20 4.42 -1.72 0.70
N THR A 21 3.49 -1.38 -0.21
CA THR A 21 2.06 -1.52 0.06
C THR A 21 1.64 -2.98 0.22
N ALA A 22 2.10 -3.87 -0.64
CA ALA A 22 1.82 -5.30 -0.55
C ALA A 22 2.36 -5.91 0.74
N GLY A 23 3.56 -5.50 1.17
CA GLY A 23 4.13 -5.89 2.46
C GLY A 23 3.28 -5.41 3.64
N ALA A 24 2.84 -4.15 3.62
CA ALA A 24 1.95 -3.62 4.64
C ALA A 24 0.60 -4.37 4.69
N VAL A 25 0.01 -4.66 3.53
CA VAL A 25 -1.23 -5.45 3.45
C VAL A 25 -1.03 -6.85 4.02
N ALA A 26 0.07 -7.53 3.66
CA ALA A 26 0.36 -8.88 4.16
C ALA A 26 0.49 -8.92 5.69
N ILE A 27 1.29 -8.02 6.27
CA ILE A 27 1.49 -7.97 7.72
C ILE A 27 0.18 -7.67 8.44
N ASN A 28 -0.57 -6.66 7.97
CA ASN A 28 -1.84 -6.30 8.60
C ASN A 28 -2.88 -7.42 8.48
N LEU A 29 -2.94 -8.12 7.34
CA LEU A 29 -3.85 -9.25 7.15
C LEU A 29 -3.48 -10.42 8.08
N PHE A 30 -2.19 -10.71 8.24
CA PHE A 30 -1.72 -11.74 9.16
C PHE A 30 -2.05 -11.40 10.61
N MET A 31 -1.75 -10.17 11.03
CA MET A 31 -2.07 -9.68 12.37
C MET A 31 -3.58 -9.69 12.64
N LEU A 32 -4.40 -9.29 11.66
CA LEU A 32 -5.85 -9.37 11.75
C LEU A 32 -6.33 -10.80 11.97
N ALA A 33 -5.74 -11.78 11.27
CA ALA A 33 -6.05 -13.19 11.46
C ALA A 33 -5.63 -13.71 12.85
N LEU A 34 -4.54 -13.20 13.42
CA LEU A 34 -4.14 -13.53 14.80
C LEU A 34 -5.12 -12.93 15.82
N ILE A 35 -5.57 -11.70 15.62
CA ILE A 35 -6.58 -11.05 16.46
C ILE A 35 -7.92 -11.80 16.36
N ALA A 36 -8.32 -12.18 15.16
CA ALA A 36 -9.54 -12.96 14.91
C ALA A 36 -9.59 -14.27 15.71
N ARG A 37 -8.43 -14.85 16.03
CA ARG A 37 -8.32 -16.04 16.89
C ARG A 37 -8.92 -15.80 18.29
N ALA A 38 -8.83 -14.58 18.83
CA ALA A 38 -9.42 -14.23 20.12
C ALA A 38 -10.96 -14.32 20.10
N PHE A 39 -11.57 -14.28 18.91
CA PHE A 39 -13.01 -14.41 18.69
C PHE A 39 -13.42 -15.82 18.23
N GLY A 40 -12.52 -16.79 18.29
CA GLY A 40 -12.78 -18.19 17.89
C GLY A 40 -12.67 -18.46 16.38
N TRP A 41 -12.21 -17.51 15.58
CA TRP A 41 -11.95 -17.72 14.16
C TRP A 41 -10.63 -18.46 13.91
N PRO A 42 -10.52 -19.24 12.80
CA PRO A 42 -9.29 -19.89 12.43
C PRO A 42 -8.22 -18.88 11.99
N SER A 43 -6.95 -19.19 12.25
CA SER A 43 -5.82 -18.38 11.78
C SER A 43 -5.54 -18.59 10.29
N LEU A 44 -5.09 -17.55 9.59
CA LEU A 44 -4.51 -17.68 8.26
C LEU A 44 -3.05 -18.14 8.34
N SER A 45 -2.65 -19.04 7.45
CA SER A 45 -1.23 -19.42 7.32
C SER A 45 -0.42 -18.27 6.70
N PRO A 46 0.90 -18.19 6.95
CA PRO A 46 1.76 -17.19 6.32
C PRO A 46 1.67 -17.21 4.79
N ASN A 47 1.65 -18.40 4.19
CA ASN A 47 1.56 -18.57 2.74
C ASN A 47 0.21 -18.08 2.19
N MET A 48 -0.90 -18.40 2.88
CA MET A 48 -2.23 -17.96 2.46
C MET A 48 -2.36 -16.43 2.59
N THR A 49 -1.77 -15.85 3.63
CA THR A 49 -1.73 -14.40 3.82
C THR A 49 -1.00 -13.71 2.67
N LEU A 50 0.15 -14.23 2.27
CA LEU A 50 0.89 -13.70 1.11
C LEU A 50 0.09 -13.82 -0.19
N LEU A 51 -0.61 -14.95 -0.39
CA LEU A 51 -1.42 -15.14 -1.59
C LEU A 51 -2.60 -14.15 -1.65
N LEU A 52 -3.26 -13.92 -0.52
CA LEU A 52 -4.38 -12.98 -0.42
C LEU A 52 -3.92 -11.53 -0.46
N SER A 53 -2.71 -11.22 0.01
CA SER A 53 -2.21 -9.84 0.03
C SER A 53 -1.99 -9.28 -1.37
N VAL A 54 -1.58 -10.10 -2.34
CA VAL A 54 -1.33 -9.65 -3.73
C VAL A 54 -2.57 -9.02 -4.38
N PRO A 55 -3.73 -9.71 -4.48
CA PRO A 55 -4.92 -9.10 -5.08
C PRO A 55 -5.48 -7.94 -4.24
N ILE A 56 -5.38 -7.99 -2.92
CA ILE A 56 -5.83 -6.91 -2.02
C ILE A 56 -4.92 -5.68 -2.13
N ALA A 57 -3.62 -5.87 -2.38
CA ALA A 57 -2.67 -4.78 -2.54
C ALA A 57 -2.95 -3.94 -3.78
N LEU A 58 -3.59 -4.48 -4.82
CA LEU A 58 -3.92 -3.72 -6.03
C LEU A 58 -4.82 -2.49 -5.75
N PRO A 59 -6.03 -2.65 -5.15
CA PRO A 59 -6.87 -1.52 -4.79
C PRO A 59 -6.27 -0.67 -3.67
N VAL A 60 -5.60 -1.27 -2.68
CA VAL A 60 -4.95 -0.50 -1.60
C VAL A 60 -3.83 0.40 -2.13
N ASN A 61 -3.00 -0.12 -3.03
CA ASN A 61 -1.93 0.63 -3.67
C ASN A 61 -2.46 1.75 -4.55
N TRP A 62 -3.63 1.57 -5.18
CA TRP A 62 -4.29 2.64 -5.94
C TRP A 62 -4.68 3.81 -5.03
N VAL A 63 -5.30 3.52 -3.87
CA VAL A 63 -5.65 4.53 -2.87
C VAL A 63 -4.39 5.23 -2.35
N ALA A 64 -3.38 4.46 -1.97
CA ALA A 64 -2.11 4.99 -1.46
C ALA A 64 -1.41 5.89 -2.49
N THR A 65 -1.36 5.46 -3.75
CA THR A 65 -0.79 6.25 -4.87
C THR A 65 -1.54 7.56 -5.06
N ARG A 66 -2.88 7.52 -5.04
CA ARG A 66 -3.71 8.73 -5.19
C ARG A 66 -3.48 9.71 -4.03
N TRP A 67 -3.38 9.20 -2.81
CA TRP A 67 -3.11 10.01 -1.62
C TRP A 67 -1.71 10.64 -1.64
N ILE A 68 -0.66 9.84 -1.85
CA ILE A 68 0.73 10.32 -1.90
C ILE A 68 0.92 11.33 -3.03
N ARG A 69 0.38 11.08 -4.22
CA ARG A 69 0.43 12.05 -5.33
C ARG A 69 -0.25 13.37 -4.95
N GLY A 70 -1.36 13.31 -4.21
CA GLY A 70 -2.02 14.50 -3.68
C GLY A 70 -1.18 15.28 -2.68
N LEU A 71 -0.41 14.59 -1.82
CA LEU A 71 0.53 15.23 -0.89
C LEU A 71 1.70 15.90 -1.61
N ILE A 72 2.29 15.23 -2.61
CA ILE A 72 3.38 15.79 -3.42
C ILE A 72 2.93 17.09 -4.09
N ARG A 73 1.76 17.08 -4.74
CA ARG A 73 1.19 18.28 -5.38
C ARG A 73 1.01 19.43 -4.39
N LYS A 74 0.47 19.17 -3.19
CA LYS A 74 0.32 20.21 -2.15
C LYS A 74 1.68 20.79 -1.71
N ALA A 75 2.72 19.95 -1.61
CA ALA A 75 4.05 20.38 -1.23
C ALA A 75 4.71 21.26 -2.31
N GLU A 76 4.43 20.99 -3.59
CA GLU A 76 4.88 21.84 -4.71
C GLU A 76 4.15 23.19 -4.74
N GLU A 77 2.84 23.22 -4.43
CA GLU A 77 2.03 24.46 -4.40
C GLU A 77 2.37 25.39 -3.23
N THR A 78 2.90 24.87 -2.11
CA THR A 78 3.18 25.64 -0.88
C THR A 78 4.58 26.28 -0.88
N ARG A 79 5.35 26.14 -1.97
CA ARG A 79 6.70 26.69 -2.10
C ARG A 79 6.69 28.00 -2.86
#